data_AF-A0A2A2QKD9-F1
#
_entry.id   AF-A0A2A2QKD9-F1
#
_cell.length_a   1.000
_cell.length_b   1.000
_cell.length_c   1.000
_cell.angle_alpha   90.00
_cell.angle_beta   90.00
_cell.angle_gamma   90.00
#
_symmetry.space_group_name_H-M   'P 1'
#
loop_
_entity.id
_entity.type
_entity.pdbx_description
1 polymer ?
#
loop_
_entity_poly.entity_id
_entity_poly.type
_entity_poly.pdbx_seq_one_letter_code
_entity_poly.pdbx_strand_id
1 'polypeptide(L)'
;MPSVPKKVEERIREVLKRFSPILISQRDRDVSEADTVTVVKDLLSDLFGYDKYAEVTSEHAIRGTYCDLAIKLDGKLRFLLEVKSIGLQLNEKHIRQAVDYAANQGLDWVVLTNGIRWMLFQVSFKKPIEAKMVAEFDLLAVDLKSEADLEKIYLITKEGVLKGAVVEFTEKQSATSKYLIGAVLLNDQDVLNAIRRELRKLTDILVEPSVIAEVLRAEIIKREVMEGDEAIHFERRVTKGNRKLKEETAQVAATQADDVKPSSPDLGSANVS
;
A
#
# COMPACT_ATOMS: atom_id res chain seq x y z
N MET A 1 -3.69 -9.93 -2.64
CA MET A 1 -2.62 -10.13 -1.66
C MET A 1 -2.40 -11.62 -1.56
N PRO A 2 -1.16 -12.12 -1.48
CA PRO A 2 -0.94 -13.54 -1.35
C PRO A 2 -1.44 -13.93 0.04
N SER A 3 -2.32 -14.92 0.12
CA SER A 3 -2.73 -15.48 1.42
C SER A 3 -1.48 -15.88 2.20
N VAL A 4 -1.44 -15.58 3.50
CA VAL A 4 -0.32 -15.98 4.37
C VAL A 4 -0.13 -17.49 4.24
N PRO A 5 1.04 -17.98 3.77
CA PRO A 5 1.24 -19.41 3.62
C PRO A 5 1.11 -20.13 4.97
N LYS A 6 0.43 -21.27 5.00
CA LYS A 6 0.17 -22.02 6.25
C LYS A 6 1.44 -22.28 7.09
N LYS A 7 2.56 -22.61 6.42
CA LYS A 7 3.87 -22.79 7.09
C LYS A 7 4.36 -21.52 7.80
N VAL A 8 4.13 -20.34 7.21
CA VAL A 8 4.50 -19.06 7.81
C VAL A 8 3.58 -18.73 8.98
N GLU A 9 2.28 -18.99 8.83
CA GLU A 9 1.31 -18.83 9.92
C GLU A 9 1.66 -19.72 11.12
N GLU A 10 1.94 -21.01 10.89
CA GLU A 10 2.35 -21.95 11.94
C GLU A 10 3.62 -21.46 12.66
N ARG A 11 4.64 -21.01 11.91
CA ARG A 11 5.85 -20.40 12.48
C ARG A 11 5.53 -19.19 13.33
N ILE A 12 4.71 -18.25 12.85
CA ILE A 12 4.32 -17.05 13.60
C ILE A 12 3.68 -17.45 14.93
N ARG A 13 2.74 -18.40 14.91
CA ARG A 13 2.04 -18.88 16.12
C ARG A 13 3.00 -19.54 17.12
N GLU A 14 3.89 -20.40 16.65
CA GLU A 14 4.83 -21.13 17.51
C GLU A 14 5.87 -20.20 18.13
N VAL A 15 6.46 -19.33 17.31
CA VAL A 15 7.51 -18.41 17.75
C VAL A 15 6.95 -17.37 18.70
N LEU A 16 5.78 -16.80 18.43
CA LEU A 16 5.19 -15.83 19.37
C LEU A 16 4.84 -16.45 20.72
N LYS A 17 4.34 -17.69 20.78
CA LYS A 17 4.16 -18.38 22.06
C LYS A 17 5.45 -18.48 22.87
N ARG A 18 6.60 -18.68 22.20
CA ARG A 18 7.92 -18.74 22.84
C ARG A 18 8.43 -17.35 23.24
N PHE A 19 8.24 -16.34 22.39
CA PHE A 19 8.81 -15.00 22.58
C PHE A 19 7.97 -14.10 23.48
N SER A 20 6.65 -14.28 23.59
CA SER A 20 5.80 -13.47 24.47
C SER A 20 6.33 -13.37 25.91
N PRO A 21 6.66 -14.46 26.64
CA PRO A 21 7.22 -14.35 27.99
C PRO A 21 8.59 -13.66 28.02
N ILE A 22 9.40 -13.81 26.97
CA ILE A 22 10.72 -13.15 26.86
C ILE A 22 10.52 -11.64 26.72
N LEU A 23 9.64 -11.21 25.82
CA LEU A 23 9.32 -9.79 25.58
C LEU A 23 8.75 -9.14 26.83
N ILE A 24 7.83 -9.82 27.54
CA ILE A 24 7.30 -9.35 28.83
C ILE A 24 8.43 -9.19 29.85
N SER A 25 9.26 -10.21 30.04
CA SER A 25 10.36 -10.18 31.00
C SER A 25 11.41 -9.10 30.68
N GLN A 26 11.72 -8.88 29.41
CA GLN A 26 12.66 -7.85 28.96
C GLN A 26 12.07 -6.45 29.20
N ARG A 27 10.77 -6.25 28.91
CA ARG A 27 10.05 -5.01 29.20
C ARG A 27 10.00 -4.72 30.70
N ASP A 28 9.64 -5.71 31.51
CA ASP A 28 9.48 -5.53 32.95
C ASP A 28 10.82 -5.26 33.67
N ARG A 29 11.94 -5.64 33.05
CA ARG A 29 13.31 -5.32 33.49
C ARG A 29 13.86 -4.00 32.92
N ASP A 30 13.10 -3.31 32.07
CA ASP A 30 13.48 -2.07 31.39
C ASP A 30 14.87 -2.15 30.74
N VAL A 31 15.10 -3.19 29.92
CA VAL A 31 16.41 -3.42 29.33
C VAL A 31 16.80 -2.36 28.29
N SER A 32 18.10 -2.25 28.06
CA SER A 32 18.68 -1.25 27.17
C SER A 32 18.26 -1.43 25.70
N GLU A 33 18.52 -0.40 24.89
CA GLU A 33 18.35 -0.46 23.43
C GLU A 33 19.22 -1.58 22.82
N ALA A 34 20.47 -1.74 23.27
CA ALA A 34 21.38 -2.78 22.78
C ALA A 34 20.86 -4.21 23.10
N ASP A 35 20.29 -4.41 24.28
CA ASP A 35 19.64 -5.68 24.63
C ASP A 35 18.38 -5.92 23.79
N THR A 36 17.62 -4.86 23.54
CA THR A 36 16.43 -4.92 22.68
C THR A 36 16.80 -5.27 21.24
N VAL A 37 17.88 -4.69 20.69
CA VAL A 37 18.45 -5.04 19.38
C VAL A 37 18.80 -6.53 19.31
N THR A 38 19.32 -7.11 20.38
CA THR A 38 19.65 -8.54 20.44
C THR A 38 18.39 -9.40 20.29
N VAL A 39 17.33 -9.08 21.04
CA VAL A 39 16.03 -9.78 20.93
C VAL A 39 15.40 -9.57 19.56
N VAL A 40 15.49 -8.37 18.99
CA VAL A 40 15.00 -8.07 17.65
C VAL A 40 15.72 -8.91 16.59
N LYS A 41 17.04 -9.11 16.68
CA LYS A 41 17.77 -10.03 15.76
C LYS A 41 17.23 -11.45 15.83
N ASP A 42 16.90 -11.93 17.03
CA ASP A 42 16.32 -13.27 17.21
C ASP A 42 14.90 -13.35 16.63
N LEU A 43 14.08 -12.30 16.78
CA LEU A 43 12.77 -12.21 16.12
C LEU A 43 12.91 -12.16 14.59
N LEU A 44 13.84 -11.38 14.05
CA LEU A 44 14.11 -11.34 12.60
C LEU A 44 14.45 -12.73 12.06
N SER A 45 15.23 -13.50 12.80
CA SER A 45 15.54 -14.89 12.46
C SER A 45 14.32 -15.80 12.58
N ASP A 46 13.79 -15.92 13.79
CA ASP A 46 12.87 -17.01 14.11
C ASP A 46 11.45 -16.70 13.67
N LEU A 47 10.98 -15.47 13.87
CA LEU A 47 9.62 -15.06 13.53
C LEU A 47 9.53 -14.71 12.05
N PHE A 48 10.42 -13.82 11.60
CA PHE A 48 10.38 -13.27 10.25
C PHE A 48 11.13 -14.12 9.21
N GLY A 49 11.90 -15.12 9.64
CA GLY A 49 12.50 -16.13 8.76
C GLY A 49 13.78 -15.70 8.04
N TYR A 50 14.45 -14.65 8.52
CA TYR A 50 15.71 -14.18 7.95
C TYR A 50 16.91 -15.00 8.43
N ASP A 51 17.94 -15.12 7.60
CA ASP A 51 19.22 -15.63 8.07
C ASP A 51 19.95 -14.56 8.89
N LYS A 52 20.17 -14.82 10.17
CA LYS A 52 20.82 -13.89 11.11
C LYS A 52 22.23 -13.46 10.70
N TYR A 53 22.95 -14.30 9.95
CA TYR A 53 24.35 -14.06 9.57
C TYR A 53 24.49 -13.54 8.14
N ALA A 54 23.62 -14.00 7.24
CA ALA A 54 23.70 -13.63 5.83
C ALA A 54 22.78 -12.46 5.45
N GLU A 55 21.62 -12.32 6.09
CA GLU A 55 20.56 -11.41 5.65
C GLU A 55 20.30 -10.25 6.62
N VAL A 56 20.65 -10.42 7.91
CA VAL A 56 20.57 -9.36 8.93
C VAL A 56 21.96 -8.75 9.14
N THR A 57 22.07 -7.42 9.02
CA THR A 57 23.35 -6.71 9.20
C THR A 57 23.17 -5.49 10.11
N SER A 58 24.23 -5.11 10.84
CA SER A 58 24.26 -3.92 11.69
C SER A 58 24.84 -2.69 11.00
N GLU A 59 24.66 -1.52 11.63
CA GLU A 59 25.01 -0.17 11.14
C GLU A 59 26.40 -0.07 10.49
N HIS A 60 27.41 -0.72 11.07
CA HIS A 60 28.81 -0.60 10.64
C HIS A 60 29.07 -1.13 9.22
N ALA A 61 28.19 -2.01 8.71
CA ALA A 61 28.42 -2.72 7.45
C ALA A 61 27.69 -2.10 6.24
N ILE A 62 26.98 -0.98 6.40
CA ILE A 62 26.29 -0.30 5.29
C ILE A 62 26.74 1.16 5.21
N ARG A 63 27.74 1.41 4.35
CA ARG A 63 28.06 2.73 3.77
C ARG A 63 28.06 3.91 4.77
N GLY A 64 28.48 3.68 6.02
CA GLY A 64 28.63 4.73 7.05
C GLY A 64 27.31 5.41 7.48
N THR A 65 26.18 4.72 7.42
CA THR A 65 24.86 5.27 7.77
C THR A 65 24.33 4.66 9.07
N TYR A 66 23.72 5.47 9.93
CA TYR A 66 23.31 5.08 11.28
C TYR A 66 21.87 4.57 11.30
N CYS A 67 21.66 3.27 11.34
CA CYS A 67 20.39 2.63 11.72
C CYS A 67 20.72 1.26 12.30
N ASP A 68 20.04 0.84 13.36
CA ASP A 68 20.48 -0.30 14.18
C ASP A 68 20.68 -1.59 13.37
N LEU A 69 19.73 -1.90 12.49
CA LEU A 69 19.73 -3.11 11.68
C LEU A 69 19.25 -2.84 10.25
N ALA A 70 19.63 -3.74 9.37
CA ALA A 70 19.17 -3.75 7.99
C ALA A 70 18.97 -5.18 7.49
N ILE A 71 18.00 -5.33 6.60
CA ILE A 71 17.72 -6.59 5.91
C ILE A 71 18.22 -6.50 4.48
N LYS A 72 19.11 -7.42 4.11
CA LYS A 72 19.59 -7.62 2.75
C LYS A 72 19.15 -8.98 2.24
N LEU A 73 18.44 -8.99 1.11
CA LEU A 73 18.08 -10.21 0.39
C LEU A 73 18.69 -10.17 -1.00
N ASP A 74 19.39 -11.22 -1.39
CA ASP A 74 20.12 -11.32 -2.67
C ASP A 74 21.05 -10.12 -2.93
N GLY A 75 21.75 -9.66 -1.87
CA GLY A 75 22.64 -8.50 -1.92
C GLY A 75 21.95 -7.14 -2.03
N LYS A 76 20.61 -7.10 -2.09
CA LYS A 76 19.82 -5.85 -2.15
C LYS A 76 19.27 -5.50 -0.77
N LEU A 77 19.44 -4.24 -0.38
CA LEU A 77 18.83 -3.68 0.82
C LEU A 77 17.31 -3.64 0.65
N ARG A 78 16.56 -4.18 1.62
CA ARG A 78 15.09 -4.26 1.58
C ARG A 78 14.43 -3.43 2.67
N PHE A 79 14.97 -3.48 3.88
CA PHE A 79 14.52 -2.67 5.01
C PHE A 79 15.71 -2.08 5.75
N LEU A 80 15.53 -0.86 6.25
CA LEU A 80 16.22 -0.38 7.43
C LEU A 80 15.32 -0.59 8.64
N LEU A 81 15.92 -0.84 9.80
CA LEU A 81 15.23 -0.99 11.06
C LEU A 81 15.88 -0.08 12.10
N GLU A 82 15.05 0.80 12.66
CA GLU A 82 15.36 1.59 13.84
C GLU A 82 14.77 0.89 15.06
N VAL A 83 15.61 0.57 16.04
CA VAL A 83 15.25 -0.16 17.25
C VAL A 83 15.40 0.76 18.45
N LYS A 84 14.38 0.80 19.31
CA LYS A 84 14.41 1.52 20.59
C LYS A 84 14.38 0.55 21.76
N SER A 85 14.69 1.05 22.97
CA SER A 85 14.53 0.25 24.18
C SER A 85 13.09 -0.25 24.36
N ILE A 86 12.96 -1.48 24.85
CA ILE A 86 11.69 -2.21 24.87
C ILE A 86 10.57 -1.54 25.71
N GLY A 87 10.95 -0.80 26.76
CA GLY A 87 10.02 -0.02 27.58
C GLY A 87 9.59 1.32 26.97
N LEU A 88 10.26 1.77 25.90
CA LEU A 88 10.02 3.09 25.33
C LEU A 88 8.75 3.12 24.48
N GLN A 89 7.92 4.13 24.72
CA GLN A 89 6.82 4.45 23.82
C GLN A 89 7.34 5.15 22.56
N LEU A 90 7.03 4.55 21.40
CA LEU A 90 7.38 5.09 20.09
C LEU A 90 6.56 6.36 19.80
N ASN A 91 7.23 7.43 19.37
CA ASN A 91 6.63 8.75 19.13
C ASN A 91 7.11 9.34 17.79
N GLU A 92 6.62 10.53 17.43
CA GLU A 92 6.93 11.20 16.17
C GLU A 92 8.43 11.49 15.95
N LYS A 93 9.22 11.71 17.01
CA LYS A 93 10.66 11.95 16.87
C LYS A 93 11.37 10.68 16.37
N HIS A 94 10.99 9.52 16.92
CA HIS A 94 11.54 8.24 16.49
C HIS A 94 11.11 7.89 15.06
N ILE A 95 9.86 8.21 14.69
CA ILE A 95 9.37 8.02 13.32
C ILE A 95 10.19 8.87 12.35
N ARG A 96 10.39 10.16 12.66
CA ARG A 96 11.19 11.06 11.81
C ARG A 96 12.61 10.54 11.63
N GLN A 97 13.25 10.12 12.72
CA GLN A 97 14.59 9.52 12.67
C GLN A 97 14.65 8.31 11.71
N ALA A 98 13.74 7.34 11.87
CA ALA A 98 13.70 6.17 11.01
C ALA A 98 13.48 6.54 9.52
N VAL A 99 12.55 7.45 9.26
CA VAL A 99 12.23 7.92 7.90
C VAL A 99 13.42 8.65 7.27
N ASP A 100 14.09 9.52 8.02
CA ASP A 100 15.24 10.28 7.53
C ASP A 100 16.38 9.34 7.10
N TYR A 101 16.62 8.25 7.85
CA TYR A 101 17.62 7.25 7.47
C TYR A 101 17.29 6.54 6.16
N ALA A 102 16.05 6.08 6.01
CA ALA A 102 15.63 5.43 4.77
C ALA A 102 15.65 6.39 3.58
N ALA A 103 15.24 7.65 3.79
CA ALA A 103 15.31 8.68 2.76
C ALA A 103 16.76 8.95 2.31
N ASN A 104 17.70 9.05 3.24
CA ASN A 104 19.12 9.25 2.93
C ASN A 104 19.74 8.06 2.19
N GLN A 105 19.20 6.85 2.35
CA GLN A 105 19.66 5.66 1.63
C GLN A 105 18.92 5.40 0.31
N GLY A 106 17.91 6.21 -0.02
CA GLY A 106 17.06 5.94 -1.19
C GLY A 106 16.25 4.64 -1.04
N LEU A 107 15.88 4.26 0.19
CA LEU A 107 15.11 3.06 0.46
C LEU A 107 13.63 3.37 0.68
N ASP A 108 12.76 2.64 -0.02
CA ASP A 108 11.31 2.84 0.04
C ASP A 108 10.67 2.40 1.36
N TRP A 109 11.36 1.57 2.17
CA TRP A 109 10.75 0.92 3.33
C TRP A 109 11.62 0.99 4.58
N VAL A 110 11.02 1.38 5.69
CA VAL A 110 11.65 1.39 7.01
C VAL A 110 10.74 0.82 8.08
N VAL A 111 11.33 0.12 9.03
CA VAL A 111 10.64 -0.39 10.22
C VAL A 111 11.15 0.37 11.45
N LEU A 112 10.24 0.83 12.28
CA LEU A 112 10.52 1.32 13.62
C LEU A 112 9.96 0.31 14.63
N THR A 113 10.76 -0.10 15.61
CA THR A 113 10.32 -1.06 16.63
C THR A 113 10.97 -0.85 17.99
N ASN A 114 10.31 -1.30 19.05
CA ASN A 114 10.91 -1.51 20.37
C ASN A 114 10.94 -3.02 20.73
N GLY A 115 10.86 -3.91 19.74
CA GLY A 115 10.74 -5.35 19.93
C GLY A 115 9.31 -5.85 20.14
N ILE A 116 8.44 -5.07 20.77
CA ILE A 116 7.01 -5.42 20.98
C ILE A 116 6.13 -4.81 19.88
N ARG A 117 6.21 -3.50 19.69
CA ARG A 117 5.46 -2.75 18.68
C ARG A 117 6.32 -2.62 17.42
N TRP A 118 5.73 -2.91 16.27
CA TRP A 118 6.39 -2.88 14.96
C TRP A 118 5.59 -1.98 14.03
N MET A 119 6.27 -0.99 13.45
CA MET A 119 5.66 0.02 12.60
C MET A 119 6.41 0.03 11.26
N LEU A 120 5.72 -0.36 10.19
CA LEU A 120 6.25 -0.36 8.82
C LEU A 120 5.82 0.92 8.10
N PHE A 121 6.78 1.64 7.54
CA PHE A 121 6.55 2.85 6.78
C PHE A 121 7.00 2.71 5.33
N GLN A 122 6.24 3.31 4.42
CA GLN A 122 6.64 3.58 3.05
C GLN A 122 7.18 5.02 2.96
N VAL A 123 8.39 5.17 2.47
CA VAL A 123 9.03 6.47 2.21
C VAL A 123 8.77 6.88 0.76
N SER A 124 8.32 8.12 0.57
CA SER A 124 8.10 8.74 -0.73
C SER A 124 9.08 9.89 -0.93
N PHE A 125 9.89 9.81 -1.98
CA PHE A 125 10.94 10.78 -2.33
C PHE A 125 10.41 12.05 -3.01
N LYS A 126 9.25 12.53 -2.57
CA LYS A 126 8.73 13.83 -2.96
C LYS A 126 9.51 14.95 -2.26
N LYS A 127 9.21 16.20 -2.61
CA LYS A 127 9.71 17.38 -1.90
C LYS A 127 8.51 18.09 -1.26
N PRO A 128 8.32 18.03 0.07
CA PRO A 128 9.18 17.40 1.08
C PRO A 128 9.12 15.86 1.04
N ILE A 129 10.08 15.19 1.70
CA ILE A 129 10.03 13.74 1.93
C ILE A 129 8.77 13.43 2.73
N GLU A 130 8.00 12.46 2.26
CA GLU A 130 6.78 11.99 2.92
C GLU A 130 6.99 10.54 3.37
N ALA A 131 6.36 10.18 4.48
CA ALA A 131 6.26 8.79 4.89
C ALA A 131 4.84 8.45 5.29
N LYS A 132 4.37 7.28 4.83
CA LYS A 132 3.05 6.74 5.16
C LYS A 132 3.24 5.49 6.02
N MET A 133 2.54 5.42 7.14
CA MET A 133 2.46 4.17 7.91
C MET A 133 1.63 3.16 7.13
N VAL A 134 2.24 2.02 6.82
CA VAL A 134 1.65 0.95 6.01
C VAL A 134 0.95 -0.04 6.93
N ALA A 135 1.65 -0.48 7.97
CA ALA A 135 1.13 -1.44 8.93
C ALA A 135 1.73 -1.18 10.31
N GLU A 136 0.95 -1.51 11.32
CA GLU A 136 1.36 -1.51 12.72
C GLU A 136 0.80 -2.75 13.39
N PHE A 137 1.61 -3.40 14.22
CA PHE A 137 1.17 -4.48 15.08
C PHE A 137 1.97 -4.52 16.39
N ASP A 138 1.34 -5.06 17.44
CA ASP A 138 1.94 -5.33 18.73
C ASP A 138 1.97 -6.84 18.94
N LEU A 139 3.18 -7.39 19.11
CA LEU A 139 3.39 -8.84 19.23
C LEU A 139 2.76 -9.46 20.49
N LEU A 140 2.45 -8.66 21.50
CA LEU A 140 1.78 -9.11 22.72
C LEU A 140 0.25 -8.94 22.66
N ALA A 141 -0.25 -8.12 21.73
CA ALA A 141 -1.69 -7.87 21.57
C ALA A 141 -2.29 -8.48 20.28
N VAL A 142 -1.47 -9.08 19.42
CA VAL A 142 -1.91 -9.65 18.15
C VAL A 142 -2.94 -10.77 18.35
N ASP A 143 -4.05 -10.73 17.63
CA ASP A 143 -4.95 -11.88 17.54
C ASP A 143 -4.44 -12.84 16.48
N LEU A 144 -3.81 -13.93 16.92
CA LEU A 144 -3.31 -14.95 16.02
C LEU A 144 -4.42 -15.63 15.19
N LYS A 145 -5.71 -15.53 15.56
CA LYS A 145 -6.82 -16.06 14.76
C LYS A 145 -7.29 -15.07 13.67
N SER A 146 -6.88 -13.81 13.75
CA SER A 146 -7.23 -12.78 12.79
C SER A 146 -6.32 -12.85 11.56
N GLU A 147 -6.92 -13.12 10.39
CA GLU A 147 -6.19 -13.08 9.11
C GLU A 147 -5.56 -11.70 8.87
N ALA A 148 -6.26 -10.63 9.21
CA ALA A 148 -5.77 -9.26 9.01
C ALA A 148 -4.53 -8.94 9.85
N ASP A 149 -4.43 -9.50 11.06
CA ASP A 149 -3.26 -9.32 11.91
C ASP A 149 -2.07 -10.17 11.45
N LEU A 150 -2.33 -11.41 11.03
CA LEU A 150 -1.32 -12.27 10.40
C LEU A 150 -0.79 -11.66 9.10
N GLU A 151 -1.66 -11.03 8.29
CA GLU A 151 -1.27 -10.31 7.08
C GLU A 151 -0.28 -9.19 7.38
N LYS A 152 -0.50 -8.40 8.44
CA LYS A 152 0.42 -7.31 8.83
C LYS A 152 1.80 -7.84 9.23
N ILE A 153 1.86 -8.92 10.01
CA ILE A 153 3.14 -9.57 10.37
C ILE A 153 3.81 -10.12 9.11
N TYR A 154 3.03 -10.74 8.21
CA TYR A 154 3.52 -11.36 6.99
C TYR A 154 4.28 -10.37 6.09
N LEU A 155 3.91 -9.09 6.08
CA LEU A 155 4.58 -8.04 5.31
C LEU A 155 6.10 -7.99 5.55
N ILE A 156 6.55 -8.21 6.78
CA ILE A 156 7.95 -8.09 7.17
C ILE A 156 8.67 -9.44 7.10
N THR A 157 7.95 -10.56 6.94
CA THR A 157 8.58 -11.88 6.78
C THR A 157 9.37 -11.96 5.48
N LYS A 158 10.45 -12.75 5.48
CA LYS A 158 11.25 -13.03 4.28
C LYS A 158 10.38 -13.50 3.12
N GLU A 159 9.46 -14.43 3.37
CA GLU A 159 8.54 -14.95 2.36
C GLU A 159 7.57 -13.89 1.84
N GLY A 160 7.11 -12.97 2.70
CA GLY A 160 6.28 -11.84 2.31
C GLY A 160 7.05 -10.88 1.40
N VAL A 161 8.26 -10.50 1.79
CA VAL A 161 9.12 -9.61 1.00
C VAL A 161 9.45 -10.21 -0.36
N LEU A 162 9.87 -11.48 -0.41
CA LEU A 162 10.22 -12.15 -1.67
C LEU A 162 9.03 -12.29 -2.62
N LYS A 163 7.81 -12.41 -2.09
CA LYS A 163 6.58 -12.42 -2.89
C LYS A 163 6.01 -11.04 -3.20
N GLY A 164 6.65 -9.95 -2.76
CA GLY A 164 6.16 -8.59 -2.99
C GLY A 164 4.94 -8.21 -2.16
N ALA A 165 4.68 -8.89 -1.03
CA ALA A 165 3.49 -8.69 -0.20
C ALA A 165 3.35 -7.24 0.28
N VAL A 166 4.46 -6.56 0.63
CA VAL A 166 4.47 -5.15 1.05
C VAL A 166 3.94 -4.23 -0.05
N VAL A 167 4.40 -4.45 -1.28
CA VAL A 167 4.02 -3.64 -2.44
C VAL A 167 2.54 -3.87 -2.75
N GLU A 168 2.12 -5.13 -2.88
CA GLU A 168 0.72 -5.46 -3.20
C GLU A 168 -0.25 -4.99 -2.11
N PHE A 169 0.14 -5.09 -0.83
CA PHE A 169 -0.66 -4.57 0.28
C PHE A 169 -0.84 -3.05 0.21
N THR A 170 0.25 -2.34 -0.11
CA THR A 170 0.24 -0.88 -0.24
C THR A 170 -0.58 -0.44 -1.46
N GLU A 171 -0.46 -1.16 -2.58
CA GLU A 171 -1.30 -0.95 -3.77
C GLU A 171 -2.77 -1.19 -3.48
N LYS A 172 -3.11 -2.28 -2.77
CA LYS A 172 -4.49 -2.57 -2.33
C LYS A 172 -5.03 -1.47 -1.44
N GLN A 173 -4.28 -1.01 -0.43
CA GLN A 173 -4.69 0.12 0.42
C GLN A 173 -4.94 1.39 -0.40
N SER A 174 -4.10 1.63 -1.42
CA SER A 174 -4.22 2.80 -2.28
C SER A 174 -5.43 2.67 -3.21
N ALA A 175 -5.73 1.47 -3.71
CA ALA A 175 -6.90 1.17 -4.52
C ALA A 175 -8.21 1.26 -3.72
N THR A 176 -8.19 0.93 -2.43
CA THR A 176 -9.35 1.08 -1.52
C THR A 176 -9.33 2.40 -0.76
N SER A 177 -8.54 3.37 -1.21
CA SER A 177 -8.46 4.68 -0.57
C SER A 177 -9.82 5.38 -0.63
N LYS A 178 -10.27 5.93 0.52
CA LYS A 178 -11.51 6.73 0.59
C LYS A 178 -11.51 7.84 -0.45
N TYR A 179 -10.34 8.45 -0.70
CA TYR A 179 -10.14 9.50 -1.69
C TYR A 179 -10.36 9.01 -3.12
N LEU A 180 -9.84 7.82 -3.47
CA LEU A 180 -10.05 7.24 -4.79
C LEU A 180 -11.51 6.84 -5.01
N ILE A 181 -12.13 6.18 -4.03
CA ILE A 181 -13.55 5.80 -4.11
C ILE A 181 -14.43 7.05 -4.23
N GLY A 182 -14.18 8.08 -3.42
CA GLY A 182 -14.88 9.36 -3.49
C GLY A 182 -14.69 10.05 -4.85
N ALA A 183 -13.46 10.07 -5.37
CA ALA A 183 -13.17 10.64 -6.69
C ALA A 183 -13.91 9.89 -7.82
N VAL A 184 -13.98 8.56 -7.76
CA VAL A 184 -14.75 7.74 -8.71
C VAL A 184 -16.24 8.04 -8.60
N LEU A 185 -16.82 8.06 -7.40
CA LEU A 185 -18.24 8.35 -7.20
C LEU A 185 -18.65 9.74 -7.72
N LEU A 186 -17.76 10.73 -7.59
CA LEU A 186 -18.06 12.12 -7.94
C LEU A 186 -17.76 12.48 -9.40
N ASN A 187 -16.78 11.83 -10.03
CA ASN A 187 -16.22 12.27 -11.32
C ASN A 187 -16.27 11.21 -12.41
N ASP A 188 -16.63 9.96 -12.09
CA ASP A 188 -16.77 8.92 -13.09
C ASP A 188 -18.18 8.93 -13.70
N GLN A 189 -18.24 9.19 -15.01
CA GLN A 189 -19.51 9.35 -15.71
C GLN A 189 -20.31 8.05 -15.77
N ASP A 190 -19.64 6.90 -15.86
CA ASP A 190 -20.32 5.61 -15.95
C ASP A 190 -20.91 5.20 -14.60
N VAL A 191 -20.22 5.54 -13.51
CA VAL A 191 -20.74 5.39 -12.15
C VAL A 191 -21.94 6.30 -11.90
N LEU A 192 -21.85 7.60 -12.23
CA LEU A 192 -22.99 8.52 -12.09
C LEU A 192 -24.18 8.09 -12.94
N ASN A 193 -23.92 7.60 -14.17
CA ASN A 193 -24.97 7.04 -15.03
C ASN A 193 -25.55 5.75 -14.46
N ALA A 194 -24.76 4.90 -13.80
CA ALA A 194 -25.26 3.72 -13.12
C ALA A 194 -26.23 4.10 -12.00
N ILE A 195 -25.87 5.07 -11.17
CA ILE A 195 -26.76 5.60 -10.12
C ILE A 195 -28.03 6.18 -10.75
N ARG A 196 -27.92 6.97 -11.83
CA ARG A 196 -29.08 7.52 -12.57
C ARG A 196 -30.04 6.42 -13.04
N ARG A 197 -29.52 5.32 -13.59
CA ARG A 197 -30.35 4.19 -14.05
C ARG A 197 -31.10 3.54 -12.90
N GLU A 198 -30.44 3.31 -11.77
CA GLU A 198 -31.07 2.70 -10.60
C GLU A 198 -32.12 3.63 -9.96
N LEU A 199 -31.84 4.94 -9.86
CA LEU A 199 -32.82 5.92 -9.39
C LEU A 199 -34.07 5.95 -10.29
N ARG A 200 -33.89 5.94 -11.62
CA ARG A 200 -35.00 5.91 -12.57
C ARG A 200 -35.85 4.65 -12.41
N LYS A 201 -35.24 3.47 -12.24
CA LYS A 201 -36.01 2.23 -12.03
C LYS A 201 -36.89 2.26 -10.78
N LEU A 202 -36.42 2.93 -9.73
CA LEU A 202 -37.11 2.98 -8.43
C LEU A 202 -38.15 4.11 -8.35
N THR A 203 -37.99 5.17 -9.13
CA THR A 203 -38.78 6.40 -8.98
C THR A 203 -39.48 6.85 -10.27
N ASP A 204 -39.18 6.24 -11.41
CA ASP A 204 -39.52 6.67 -12.78
C ASP A 204 -39.02 8.08 -13.17
N ILE A 205 -38.27 8.75 -12.29
CA ILE A 205 -37.74 10.10 -12.52
C ILE A 205 -36.36 10.03 -13.14
N LEU A 206 -36.15 10.84 -14.18
CA LEU A 206 -34.85 11.00 -14.83
C LEU A 206 -34.07 12.13 -14.16
N VAL A 207 -33.03 11.79 -13.40
CA VAL A 207 -32.14 12.75 -12.72
C VAL A 207 -30.87 12.97 -13.53
N GLU A 208 -30.42 14.21 -13.70
CA GLU A 208 -29.15 14.48 -14.39
C GLU A 208 -27.92 14.08 -13.53
N PRO A 209 -26.85 13.52 -14.13
CA PRO A 209 -25.64 13.10 -13.42
C PRO A 209 -25.00 14.20 -12.58
N SER A 210 -25.08 15.45 -13.01
CA SER A 210 -24.56 16.61 -12.26
C SER A 210 -25.29 16.81 -10.93
N VAL A 211 -26.61 16.60 -10.91
CA VAL A 211 -27.43 16.69 -9.69
C VAL A 211 -27.09 15.55 -8.74
N ILE A 212 -26.89 14.34 -9.25
CA ILE A 212 -26.44 13.19 -8.45
C ILE A 212 -25.08 13.49 -7.82
N ALA A 213 -24.13 14.02 -8.60
CA ALA A 213 -22.81 14.39 -8.08
C ALA A 213 -22.88 15.51 -7.03
N GLU A 214 -23.80 16.47 -7.17
CA GLU A 214 -24.03 17.53 -6.20
C GLU A 214 -24.57 16.97 -4.87
N VAL A 215 -25.58 16.10 -4.91
CA VAL A 215 -26.11 15.43 -3.71
C VAL A 215 -25.02 14.57 -3.05
N LEU A 216 -24.25 13.81 -3.84
CA LEU A 216 -23.12 13.04 -3.32
C LEU A 216 -22.11 13.95 -2.60
N ARG A 217 -21.77 15.11 -3.18
CA ARG A 217 -20.81 16.07 -2.60
C ARG A 217 -21.36 16.77 -1.36
N ALA A 218 -22.62 17.19 -1.37
CA ALA A 218 -23.18 18.03 -0.33
C ALA A 218 -23.70 17.24 0.87
N GLU A 219 -24.26 16.05 0.64
CA GLU A 219 -25.07 15.34 1.63
C GLU A 219 -24.50 13.98 2.05
N ILE A 220 -23.76 13.29 1.16
CA ILE A 220 -23.34 11.90 1.39
C ILE A 220 -21.86 11.77 1.72
N ILE A 221 -21.00 12.41 0.92
CA ILE A 221 -19.55 12.28 1.02
C ILE A 221 -19.03 13.30 2.04
N LYS A 222 -18.34 12.79 3.07
CA LYS A 222 -17.71 13.64 4.09
C LYS A 222 -16.65 14.54 3.46
N ARG A 223 -16.54 15.78 3.94
CA ARG A 223 -15.55 16.77 3.47
C ARG A 223 -14.12 16.24 3.45
N GLU A 224 -13.73 15.45 4.46
CA GLU A 224 -12.41 14.83 4.57
C GLU A 224 -12.03 13.86 3.43
N VAL A 225 -12.99 13.46 2.59
CA VAL A 225 -12.76 12.62 1.40
C VAL A 225 -12.48 13.47 0.15
N MET A 226 -12.89 14.74 0.17
CA MET A 226 -12.82 15.65 -0.97
C MET A 226 -11.73 16.72 -0.82
N GLU A 227 -11.23 16.91 0.40
CA GLU A 227 -10.23 17.92 0.73
C GLU A 227 -8.85 17.29 1.00
N GLY A 228 -7.79 18.06 0.74
CA GLY A 228 -6.40 17.67 0.96
C GLY A 228 -5.68 17.16 -0.29
N ASP A 229 -4.36 17.06 -0.21
CA ASP A 229 -3.49 16.74 -1.35
C ASP A 229 -3.79 15.37 -1.97
N GLU A 230 -4.14 14.37 -1.15
CA GLU A 230 -4.54 13.04 -1.60
C GLU A 230 -5.86 13.07 -2.38
N ALA A 231 -6.86 13.83 -1.93
CA ALA A 231 -8.14 13.99 -2.64
C ALA A 231 -7.92 14.60 -4.03
N ILE A 232 -7.14 15.69 -4.10
CA ILE A 232 -6.79 16.37 -5.35
C ILE A 232 -6.01 15.44 -6.28
N HIS A 233 -5.07 14.67 -5.74
CA HIS A 233 -4.28 13.71 -6.51
C HIS A 233 -5.16 12.64 -7.16
N PHE A 234 -6.07 12.02 -6.40
CA PHE A 234 -6.95 10.97 -6.92
C PHE A 234 -8.03 11.49 -7.87
N GLU A 235 -8.59 12.68 -7.63
CA GLU A 235 -9.50 13.35 -8.57
C GLU A 235 -8.84 13.57 -9.93
N ARG A 236 -7.60 14.08 -9.95
CA ARG A 236 -6.81 14.25 -11.19
C ARG A 236 -6.55 12.92 -11.89
N ARG A 237 -6.36 11.83 -11.14
CA ARG A 237 -6.11 10.50 -11.70
C ARG A 237 -7.36 9.95 -12.41
N VAL A 238 -8.54 10.04 -11.78
CA VAL A 238 -9.81 9.59 -12.36
C VAL A 238 -10.17 10.41 -13.61
N THR A 239 -10.09 11.73 -13.51
CA THR A 239 -10.40 12.62 -14.65
C THR A 239 -9.48 12.42 -15.85
N LYS A 240 -8.17 12.20 -15.62
CA LYS A 240 -7.20 11.85 -16.69
C LYS A 240 -7.46 10.47 -17.28
N GLY A 241 -7.74 9.47 -16.44
CA GLY A 241 -8.07 8.11 -16.90
C GLY A 241 -9.29 8.11 -17.81
N ASN A 242 -10.34 8.84 -17.42
CA ASN A 242 -11.57 8.96 -18.18
C ASN A 242 -11.37 9.71 -19.52
N ARG A 243 -10.46 10.68 -19.57
CA ARG A 243 -10.09 11.34 -20.82
C ARG A 243 -9.34 10.40 -21.77
N LYS A 244 -8.35 9.66 -21.26
CA LYS A 244 -7.56 8.72 -22.05
C LYS A 244 -8.42 7.57 -22.62
N LEU A 245 -9.32 7.01 -21.82
CA LEU A 245 -10.27 5.98 -22.28
C LEU A 245 -11.21 6.51 -23.36
N LYS A 246 -11.69 7.76 -23.25
CA LYS A 246 -12.50 8.41 -24.28
C LYS A 246 -11.72 8.65 -25.57
N GLU A 247 -10.46 9.08 -25.48
CA GLU A 247 -9.57 9.28 -26.63
C GLU A 247 -9.29 7.95 -27.34
N GLU A 248 -8.97 6.88 -26.61
CA GLU A 248 -8.74 5.53 -27.15
C GLU A 248 -10.01 4.95 -27.80
N THR A 249 -11.18 5.12 -27.17
CA THR A 249 -12.46 4.65 -27.74
C THR A 249 -12.84 5.41 -29.01
N ALA A 250 -12.59 6.73 -29.04
CA ALA A 250 -12.83 7.56 -30.23
C ALA A 250 -11.87 7.21 -31.37
N GLN A 251 -10.62 6.86 -31.06
CA GLN A 251 -9.62 6.46 -32.04
C GLN A 251 -9.96 5.09 -32.66
N VAL A 252 -10.38 4.12 -31.85
CA VAL A 252 -10.86 2.80 -32.32
C VAL A 252 -12.10 2.95 -33.22
N ALA A 253 -13.07 3.79 -32.81
CA ALA A 253 -14.26 4.07 -33.62
C ALA A 253 -13.95 4.77 -34.95
N ALA A 254 -12.94 5.66 -34.98
CA ALA A 254 -12.49 6.31 -36.21
C ALA A 254 -11.83 5.32 -37.19
N THR A 255 -10.96 4.42 -36.71
CA THR A 255 -10.37 3.36 -37.55
C THR A 255 -11.42 2.40 -38.12
N GLN A 256 -12.48 2.08 -37.37
CA GLN A 256 -13.56 1.22 -37.86
C GLN A 256 -14.48 1.92 -38.87
N ALA A 257 -14.57 3.26 -38.83
CA ALA A 257 -15.34 4.04 -39.80
C ALA A 257 -14.61 4.23 -41.14
N ASP A 258 -13.27 4.28 -41.14
CA ASP A 258 -12.46 4.40 -42.37
C ASP A 258 -12.40 3.09 -43.19
N ASP A 259 -12.58 1.92 -42.55
CA ASP A 259 -12.70 0.61 -43.23
C ASP A 259 -14.06 0.38 -43.91
N VAL A 260 -15.04 1.26 -43.69
CA VAL A 260 -16.38 1.20 -44.29
C VAL A 260 -16.60 2.40 -45.22
N LYS A 261 -15.66 2.65 -46.14
CA LYS A 261 -15.96 3.43 -47.36
C LYS A 261 -16.39 2.48 -48.48
N PRO A 262 -17.61 2.60 -49.04
CA PRO A 262 -18.04 1.76 -50.14
C PRO A 262 -17.20 2.08 -51.38
N SER A 263 -16.62 1.04 -51.99
CA SER A 263 -16.03 1.13 -53.32
C SER A 263 -17.08 1.63 -54.31
N SER A 264 -16.77 2.72 -55.00
CA SER A 264 -17.64 3.32 -56.01
C SER A 264 -17.98 2.29 -57.11
N PRO A 265 -19.25 2.19 -57.55
CA PRO A 265 -19.61 1.28 -58.62
C PRO A 265 -19.10 1.81 -59.96
N ASP A 266 -18.30 0.98 -60.61
CA ASP A 266 -17.76 1.18 -61.95
C ASP A 266 -18.90 1.22 -62.97
N LEU A 267 -19.15 2.40 -63.55
CA LEU A 267 -20.14 2.60 -64.62
C LEU A 267 -19.52 2.11 -65.93
N GLY A 268 -19.62 0.80 -66.17
CA GLY A 268 -19.28 0.17 -67.44
C GLY A 268 -20.22 0.63 -68.55
N SER A 269 -19.66 1.39 -69.50
CA SER A 269 -20.28 1.77 -70.76
C SER A 269 -20.68 0.54 -71.58
N ALA A 270 -21.98 0.38 -71.84
CA ALA A 270 -22.48 -0.52 -72.87
C ALA A 270 -22.56 0.22 -74.20
N ASN A 271 -21.78 -0.22 -75.19
CA ASN A 271 -22.10 0.03 -76.59
C ASN A 271 -21.59 -1.14 -77.44
N VAL A 272 -22.52 -1.95 -77.96
CA VAL A 272 -22.32 -2.76 -79.16
C VAL A 272 -23.63 -2.73 -79.96
N SER A 273 -23.65 -1.88 -80.97
CA SER A 273 -23.86 -2.26 -82.37
C SER A 273 -22.98 -1.36 -83.21
#